data_AF-A0A2M7NCJ7-F1
#
_entry.id   AF-A0A2M7NCJ7-F1
#
_cell.length_a   1.000
_cell.length_b   1.000
_cell.length_c   1.000
_cell.angle_alpha   90.00
_cell.angle_beta   90.00
_cell.angle_gamma   90.00
#
_symmetry.space_group_name_H-M   'P 1'
#
loop_
_entity.id
_entity.type
_entity.pdbx_description
1 polymer ?
#
loop_
_entity_poly.entity_id
_entity_poly.type
_entity_poly.pdbx_seq_one_letter_code
_entity_poly.pdbx_strand_id
1 'polypeptide(L)'
;MKHFQTILFSFLSIVCAAQGIVNQPQYILQRRTAAFVDANMAFSPDGKVIAYPTMEGEVKIFDIEVGKELKTLKASEEMAVCVAYSPDGKHLACGSKDGFFKIWSTSDYNEKWNIEAHNKPILSVQFSPDNQWLLTGSRDNRVKIWDVITGKEIKETEKANSNIKSIVFTPDGKQIIVSTSAILKSIRYFDVHTGKETKVLPISNTEGISISPDESLLATANLKNNVFLWDAITGNKLAELTGHSNFIKSVAFSPGGKILVSCSQDKEVKLWDVKNRKLLYTFTGHADNVQSVAYSPKGNWIASSSWDKTIRIWNLKGLKLPNDDIYNPNGVVIPADDQQIVNTTFKNLEFEFGKSMIKSSSFASLDNLATLLVKNKTYKICIAGHTDNIGDATFNYQLSIQRAEAVKTYLLAKKVTEKQLIIQGFGATKPVSSNETEEGRAKNRRVEFIVIEK
;
A
#
# COMPACT_ATOMS: atom_id res chain seq x y z
N MET A 1 -20.04 62.72 -28.90
CA MET A 1 -20.59 62.04 -27.71
C MET A 1 -20.02 60.62 -27.65
N LYS A 2 -19.25 60.35 -26.58
CA LYS A 2 -18.95 59.05 -25.94
C LYS A 2 -18.27 57.96 -26.80
N HIS A 3 -16.95 57.80 -26.68
CA HIS A 3 -16.24 56.91 -25.73
C HIS A 3 -16.16 55.45 -26.22
N PHE A 4 -15.01 55.02 -26.76
CA PHE A 4 -13.93 54.29 -26.06
C PHE A 4 -14.36 52.91 -25.54
N GLN A 5 -13.88 51.83 -26.18
CA GLN A 5 -12.82 51.00 -25.60
C GLN A 5 -12.42 49.86 -26.55
N THR A 6 -11.19 49.97 -27.04
CA THR A 6 -10.31 48.88 -27.47
C THR A 6 -10.23 47.84 -26.34
N ILE A 7 -10.72 46.62 -26.55
CA ILE A 7 -10.41 45.49 -25.67
C ILE A 7 -9.20 44.77 -26.25
N LEU A 8 -8.07 45.05 -25.63
CA LEU A 8 -6.84 44.28 -25.69
C LEU A 8 -7.17 42.84 -25.24
N PHE A 9 -7.07 41.85 -26.12
CA PHE A 9 -6.97 40.45 -25.69
C PHE A 9 -5.58 40.25 -25.10
N SER A 10 -5.43 40.49 -23.80
CA SER A 10 -4.28 40.04 -23.06
C SER A 10 -4.36 38.52 -22.93
N PHE A 11 -3.34 37.85 -23.48
CA PHE A 11 -3.06 36.45 -23.22
C PHE A 11 -2.83 36.24 -21.72
N LEU A 12 -3.87 35.81 -21.00
CA LEU A 12 -3.68 35.05 -19.78
C LEU A 12 -3.87 33.58 -20.18
N SER A 13 -2.76 32.94 -20.54
CA SER A 13 -2.69 31.49 -20.70
C SER A 13 -2.92 30.82 -19.34
N ILE A 14 -4.18 30.72 -18.93
CA ILE A 14 -4.59 29.67 -18.00
C ILE A 14 -4.49 28.39 -18.83
N VAL A 15 -3.39 27.67 -18.66
CA VAL A 15 -3.31 26.27 -19.08
C VAL A 15 -4.35 25.54 -18.23
N CYS A 16 -5.60 25.56 -18.68
CA CYS A 16 -6.65 24.71 -18.16
C CYS A 16 -6.28 23.30 -18.60
N ALA A 17 -5.50 22.60 -17.77
CA ALA A 17 -5.31 21.18 -17.94
C ALA A 17 -6.71 20.56 -17.90
N ALA A 18 -7.15 19.98 -19.03
CA ALA A 18 -8.47 19.37 -19.13
C ALA A 18 -8.60 18.30 -18.03
N GLN A 19 -9.46 18.58 -17.05
CA GLN A 19 -9.82 17.63 -16.01
C GLN A 19 -10.72 16.56 -16.62
N GLY A 20 -10.40 15.29 -16.44
CA GLY A 20 -11.22 14.21 -16.97
C GLY A 20 -12.38 13.84 -16.03
N ILE A 21 -13.56 13.61 -16.59
CA ILE A 21 -14.69 13.00 -15.87
C ILE A 21 -14.80 11.54 -16.31
N VAL A 22 -14.87 10.63 -15.35
CA VAL A 22 -15.15 9.21 -15.57
C VAL A 22 -16.49 8.91 -14.90
N ASN A 23 -17.47 8.38 -15.63
CA ASN A 23 -18.81 8.12 -15.08
C ASN A 23 -19.32 6.70 -15.33
N GLN A 24 -18.54 5.89 -16.06
CA GLN A 24 -18.86 4.51 -16.36
C GLN A 24 -17.89 3.59 -15.62
N PRO A 25 -18.30 2.98 -14.49
CA PRO A 25 -17.53 1.92 -13.86
C PRO A 25 -17.53 0.67 -14.76
N GLN A 26 -16.45 -0.10 -14.72
CA GLN A 26 -16.37 -1.39 -15.41
C GLN A 26 -17.36 -2.40 -14.81
N TYR A 27 -17.45 -2.41 -13.48
CA TYR A 27 -18.37 -3.28 -12.75
C TYR A 27 -19.08 -2.51 -11.64
N ILE A 28 -20.35 -2.88 -11.41
CA ILE A 28 -21.15 -2.41 -10.28
C ILE A 28 -21.60 -3.64 -9.49
N LEU A 29 -21.04 -3.81 -8.30
CA LEU A 29 -21.41 -4.91 -7.41
C LEU A 29 -22.48 -4.42 -6.43
N GLN A 30 -23.56 -5.17 -6.30
CA GLN A 30 -24.68 -4.83 -5.43
C GLN A 30 -24.49 -5.43 -4.04
N ARG A 31 -24.73 -4.60 -3.01
CA ARG A 31 -24.87 -5.04 -1.62
C ARG A 31 -26.35 -5.01 -1.25
N ARG A 32 -26.80 -5.99 -0.48
CA ARG A 32 -28.21 -6.07 -0.06
C ARG A 32 -28.59 -4.93 0.89
N THR A 33 -27.63 -4.47 1.70
CA THR A 33 -27.82 -3.39 2.68
C THR A 33 -26.75 -2.31 2.58
N ALA A 34 -27.11 -1.08 2.93
CA ALA A 34 -26.17 0.03 3.03
C ALA A 34 -25.24 -0.20 4.23
N ALA A 35 -23.93 -0.08 4.03
CA ALA A 35 -22.96 -0.20 5.11
C ALA A 35 -22.97 1.08 5.96
N PHE A 36 -23.35 1.01 7.23
CA PHE A 36 -23.31 2.15 8.16
C PHE A 36 -21.89 2.51 8.63
N VAL A 37 -20.93 1.66 8.32
CA VAL A 37 -19.55 1.71 8.83
C VAL A 37 -18.59 1.63 7.64
N ASP A 38 -17.39 2.16 7.83
CA ASP A 38 -16.30 2.19 6.84
C ASP A 38 -15.91 0.76 6.42
N ALA A 39 -16.62 0.22 5.43
CA ALA A 39 -16.38 -1.12 4.92
C ALA A 39 -15.14 -1.11 4.03
N ASN A 40 -14.00 -1.49 4.60
CA ASN A 40 -12.72 -1.51 3.91
C ASN A 40 -12.60 -2.76 3.04
N MET A 41 -12.35 -2.53 1.76
CA MET A 41 -12.17 -3.55 0.72
C MET A 41 -10.71 -3.62 0.31
N ALA A 42 -10.28 -4.78 -0.19
CA ALA A 42 -8.89 -5.01 -0.56
C ALA A 42 -8.79 -5.80 -1.86
N PHE A 43 -7.91 -5.35 -2.75
CA PHE A 43 -7.46 -6.15 -3.89
C PHE A 43 -6.46 -7.21 -3.42
N SER A 44 -6.45 -8.35 -4.10
CA SER A 44 -5.35 -9.31 -3.98
C SER A 44 -4.04 -8.70 -4.49
N PRO A 45 -2.87 -9.16 -4.01
CA PRO A 45 -1.56 -8.66 -4.47
C PRO A 45 -1.31 -8.79 -5.98
N ASP A 46 -1.91 -9.81 -6.61
CA ASP A 46 -1.87 -9.98 -8.06
C ASP A 46 -2.83 -9.06 -8.83
N GLY A 47 -3.72 -8.35 -8.14
CA GLY A 47 -4.70 -7.43 -8.70
C GLY A 47 -5.88 -8.09 -9.42
N LYS A 48 -6.02 -9.42 -9.36
CA LYS A 48 -7.04 -10.19 -10.09
C LYS A 48 -8.38 -10.24 -9.40
N VAL A 49 -8.38 -10.28 -8.07
CA VAL A 49 -9.60 -10.37 -7.27
C VAL A 49 -9.70 -9.20 -6.30
N ILE A 50 -10.93 -8.91 -5.89
CA ILE A 50 -11.23 -7.98 -4.80
C ILE A 50 -12.08 -8.68 -3.75
N ALA A 51 -11.66 -8.58 -2.50
CA ALA A 51 -12.44 -8.98 -1.33
C ALA A 51 -13.16 -7.76 -0.76
N TYR A 52 -14.43 -7.92 -0.41
CA TYR A 52 -15.20 -6.88 0.26
C TYR A 52 -16.13 -7.47 1.32
N PRO A 53 -16.21 -6.83 2.49
CA PRO A 53 -17.09 -7.27 3.56
C PRO A 53 -18.53 -6.79 3.35
N THR A 54 -19.46 -7.47 4.01
CA THR A 54 -20.90 -7.24 3.96
C THR A 54 -21.49 -7.06 5.37
N MET A 55 -22.70 -6.49 5.44
CA MET A 55 -23.40 -6.28 6.71
C MET A 55 -23.90 -7.59 7.32
N GLU A 56 -24.10 -8.60 6.51
CA GLU A 56 -24.56 -9.95 6.87
C GLU A 56 -23.46 -10.82 7.48
N GLY A 57 -22.26 -10.26 7.65
CA GLY A 57 -21.12 -10.96 8.23
C GLY A 57 -20.40 -11.84 7.23
N GLU A 58 -20.55 -11.56 5.95
CA GLU A 58 -19.87 -12.27 4.87
C GLU A 58 -18.72 -11.43 4.29
N VAL A 59 -17.70 -12.11 3.77
CA VAL A 59 -16.70 -11.55 2.87
C VAL A 59 -16.90 -12.16 1.49
N LYS A 60 -17.22 -11.31 0.52
CA LYS A 60 -17.38 -11.70 -0.88
C LYS A 60 -16.10 -11.47 -1.64
N ILE A 61 -15.78 -12.39 -2.54
CA ILE A 61 -14.58 -12.37 -3.38
C ILE A 61 -15.03 -12.32 -4.83
N PHE A 62 -14.64 -11.26 -5.53
CA PHE A 62 -15.02 -11.01 -6.90
C PHE A 62 -13.80 -11.05 -7.81
N ASP A 63 -13.87 -11.85 -8.87
CA ASP A 63 -12.88 -11.91 -9.93
C ASP A 63 -13.14 -10.80 -10.94
N ILE A 64 -12.15 -9.93 -11.11
CA ILE A 64 -12.23 -8.75 -11.97
C ILE A 64 -11.96 -9.13 -13.43
N GLU A 65 -11.13 -10.15 -13.67
CA GLU A 65 -10.82 -10.63 -15.02
C GLU A 65 -12.02 -11.34 -15.63
N VAL A 66 -12.73 -12.15 -14.82
CA VAL A 66 -13.91 -12.91 -15.25
C VAL A 66 -15.22 -12.10 -15.08
N GLY A 67 -15.23 -11.13 -14.17
CA GLY A 67 -16.42 -10.31 -13.88
C GLY A 67 -17.48 -11.06 -13.07
N LYS A 68 -17.07 -11.98 -12.19
CA LYS A 68 -17.99 -12.82 -11.40
C LYS A 68 -17.56 -12.97 -9.95
N GLU A 69 -18.54 -13.18 -9.07
CA GLU A 69 -18.28 -13.57 -7.69
C GLU A 69 -17.76 -15.02 -7.65
N LEU A 70 -16.58 -15.21 -7.05
CA LEU A 70 -15.92 -16.51 -6.91
C LEU A 70 -16.38 -17.25 -5.65
N LYS A 71 -16.49 -16.51 -4.55
CA LYS A 71 -16.68 -17.11 -3.22
C LYS A 71 -17.34 -16.12 -2.26
N THR A 72 -18.12 -16.66 -1.33
CA THR A 72 -18.63 -15.97 -0.16
C THR A 72 -18.13 -16.72 1.09
N LEU A 73 -17.51 -16.01 2.02
CA LEU A 73 -16.95 -16.55 3.26
C LEU A 73 -17.73 -16.00 4.46
N LYS A 74 -18.09 -16.87 5.41
CA LYS A 74 -18.75 -16.45 6.65
C LYS A 74 -17.73 -15.95 7.67
N ALA A 75 -17.67 -14.63 7.84
CA ALA A 75 -16.75 -13.93 8.72
C ALA A 75 -17.28 -13.79 10.15
N SER A 76 -18.55 -13.45 10.32
CA SER A 76 -19.18 -13.18 11.63
C SER A 76 -20.68 -13.42 11.56
N GLU A 77 -21.34 -13.60 12.71
CA GLU A 77 -22.80 -13.55 12.81
C GLU A 77 -23.35 -12.12 12.88
N GLU A 78 -22.49 -11.14 13.16
CA GLU A 78 -22.76 -9.73 12.98
C GLU A 78 -22.20 -9.23 11.64
N MET A 79 -21.71 -7.98 11.59
CA MET A 79 -21.18 -7.34 10.39
C MET A 79 -19.69 -7.64 10.21
N ALA A 80 -19.29 -7.98 8.98
CA ALA A 80 -17.91 -7.91 8.55
C ALA A 80 -17.57 -6.44 8.23
N VAL A 81 -16.44 -5.93 8.72
CA VAL A 81 -16.15 -4.49 8.69
C VAL A 81 -14.96 -4.18 7.79
N CYS A 82 -13.89 -4.94 7.86
CA CYS A 82 -12.67 -4.64 7.11
C CYS A 82 -12.00 -5.93 6.66
N VAL A 83 -11.31 -5.88 5.53
CA VAL A 83 -10.50 -7.00 5.02
C VAL A 83 -9.12 -6.55 4.58
N ALA A 84 -8.15 -7.47 4.63
CA ALA A 84 -6.81 -7.26 4.09
C ALA A 84 -6.26 -8.58 3.54
N TYR A 85 -5.59 -8.53 2.39
CA TYR A 85 -4.77 -9.64 1.92
C TYR A 85 -3.36 -9.53 2.52
N SER A 86 -2.72 -10.67 2.79
CA SER A 86 -1.30 -10.71 3.08
C SER A 86 -0.50 -10.28 1.84
N PRO A 87 0.63 -9.56 1.99
CA PRO A 87 1.49 -9.19 0.87
C PRO A 87 1.87 -10.36 -0.07
N ASP A 88 2.08 -11.57 0.48
CA ASP A 88 2.39 -12.76 -0.32
C ASP A 88 1.15 -13.40 -0.99
N GLY A 89 -0.04 -12.88 -0.71
CA GLY A 89 -1.31 -13.29 -1.28
C GLY A 89 -1.84 -14.60 -0.76
N LYS A 90 -1.23 -15.24 0.25
CA LYS A 90 -1.65 -16.55 0.78
C LYS A 90 -2.72 -16.48 1.85
N HIS A 91 -2.92 -15.31 2.45
CA HIS A 91 -3.89 -15.13 3.52
C HIS A 91 -4.83 -13.97 3.23
N LEU A 92 -6.07 -14.13 3.67
CA LEU A 92 -7.08 -13.07 3.71
C LEU A 92 -7.54 -12.94 5.16
N ALA A 93 -7.44 -11.74 5.73
CA ALA A 93 -7.97 -11.44 7.06
C ALA A 93 -9.24 -10.62 6.96
N CYS A 94 -10.14 -10.80 7.93
CA CYS A 94 -11.31 -9.95 8.14
C CYS A 94 -11.45 -9.60 9.62
N GLY A 95 -11.74 -8.33 9.92
CA GLY A 95 -12.21 -7.88 11.23
C GLY A 95 -13.71 -7.61 11.23
N SER A 96 -14.39 -7.95 12.32
CA SER A 96 -15.85 -7.85 12.43
C SER A 96 -16.32 -6.96 13.60
N LYS A 97 -17.62 -6.66 13.58
CA LYS A 97 -18.29 -5.77 14.54
C LYS A 97 -18.37 -6.36 15.95
N ASP A 98 -18.41 -7.67 16.06
CA ASP A 98 -18.36 -8.43 17.32
C ASP A 98 -16.97 -8.46 17.97
N GLY A 99 -15.94 -7.88 17.32
CA GLY A 99 -14.58 -7.84 17.88
C GLY A 99 -13.71 -9.05 17.55
N PHE A 100 -14.21 -9.95 16.70
CA PHE A 100 -13.45 -11.08 16.17
C PHE A 100 -12.65 -10.68 14.94
N PHE A 101 -11.52 -11.36 14.73
CA PHE A 101 -10.94 -11.46 13.39
C PHE A 101 -10.90 -12.92 12.94
N LYS A 102 -10.99 -13.09 11.62
CA LYS A 102 -10.75 -14.37 10.96
C LYS A 102 -9.62 -14.25 9.94
N ILE A 103 -8.88 -15.34 9.76
CA ILE A 103 -7.91 -15.50 8.68
C ILE A 103 -8.27 -16.76 7.89
N TRP A 104 -8.31 -16.64 6.56
CA TRP A 104 -8.43 -17.76 5.63
C TRP A 104 -7.16 -17.93 4.80
N SER A 105 -6.90 -19.15 4.37
CA SER A 105 -5.99 -19.46 3.28
C SER A 105 -6.61 -19.04 1.94
N THR A 106 -5.88 -18.42 1.03
CA THR A 106 -6.45 -17.95 -0.26
C THR A 106 -6.45 -19.02 -1.34
N SER A 107 -5.70 -20.12 -1.17
CA SER A 107 -5.67 -21.21 -2.16
C SER A 107 -6.94 -22.06 -2.13
N ASP A 108 -7.57 -22.18 -0.97
CA ASP A 108 -8.73 -23.05 -0.73
C ASP A 108 -9.85 -22.38 0.08
N TYR A 109 -9.61 -21.19 0.65
CA TYR A 109 -10.52 -20.47 1.53
C TYR A 109 -10.89 -21.21 2.82
N ASN A 110 -10.03 -22.13 3.26
CA ASN A 110 -10.18 -22.77 4.55
C ASN A 110 -9.84 -21.78 5.68
N GLU A 111 -10.66 -21.80 6.73
CA GLU A 111 -10.45 -20.99 7.93
C GLU A 111 -9.19 -21.49 8.66
N LYS A 112 -8.26 -20.56 8.89
CA LYS A 112 -7.04 -20.79 9.66
C LYS A 112 -7.22 -20.36 11.11
N TRP A 113 -7.81 -19.18 11.31
CA TRP A 113 -8.02 -18.58 12.62
C TRP A 113 -9.38 -17.91 12.71
N ASN A 114 -9.96 -17.96 13.91
CA ASN A 114 -11.14 -17.22 14.33
C ASN A 114 -10.98 -16.87 15.81
N ILE A 115 -10.66 -15.60 16.10
CA ILE A 115 -10.17 -15.19 17.41
C ILE A 115 -10.90 -13.93 17.86
N GLU A 116 -11.41 -13.95 19.09
CA GLU A 116 -11.92 -12.77 19.78
C GLU A 116 -10.72 -11.89 20.17
N ALA A 117 -10.47 -10.84 19.38
CA ALA A 117 -9.34 -9.96 19.60
C ALA A 117 -9.66 -8.81 20.56
N HIS A 118 -10.86 -8.25 20.40
CA HIS A 118 -11.28 -7.02 21.07
C HIS A 118 -12.71 -7.16 21.59
N ASN A 119 -13.05 -6.44 22.66
CA ASN A 119 -14.42 -6.39 23.20
C ASN A 119 -15.32 -5.36 22.47
N LYS A 120 -14.84 -4.84 21.34
CA LYS A 120 -15.47 -3.79 20.53
C LYS A 120 -15.12 -3.98 19.05
N PRO A 121 -15.89 -3.37 18.13
CA PRO A 121 -15.71 -3.53 16.69
C PRO A 121 -14.28 -3.30 16.22
N ILE A 122 -13.76 -4.23 15.42
CA ILE A 122 -12.51 -4.05 14.68
C ILE A 122 -12.82 -3.21 13.44
N LEU A 123 -12.17 -2.06 13.30
CA LEU A 123 -12.40 -1.12 12.19
C LEU A 123 -11.31 -1.20 11.11
N SER A 124 -10.13 -1.70 11.47
CA SER A 124 -9.08 -1.93 10.49
C SER A 124 -8.25 -3.16 10.84
N VAL A 125 -7.84 -3.87 9.80
CA VAL A 125 -6.89 -4.97 9.87
C VAL A 125 -5.82 -4.77 8.81
N GLN A 126 -4.58 -5.15 9.11
CA GLN A 126 -3.50 -5.05 8.15
C GLN A 126 -2.40 -6.07 8.47
N PHE A 127 -1.92 -6.76 7.44
CA PHE A 127 -0.72 -7.59 7.57
C PHE A 127 0.53 -6.72 7.58
N SER A 128 1.55 -7.17 8.31
CA SER A 128 2.89 -6.60 8.18
C SER A 128 3.46 -6.86 6.79
N PRO A 129 4.34 -5.99 6.27
CA PRO A 129 4.97 -6.17 4.96
C PRO A 129 5.66 -7.52 4.77
N ASP A 130 6.18 -8.10 5.86
CA ASP A 130 6.86 -9.39 5.89
C ASP A 130 5.92 -10.60 6.11
N ASN A 131 4.61 -10.38 6.24
CA ASN A 131 3.56 -11.38 6.48
C ASN A 131 3.64 -12.09 7.85
N GLN A 132 4.52 -11.67 8.76
CA GLN A 132 4.65 -12.31 10.08
C GLN A 132 3.49 -11.96 11.00
N TRP A 133 3.01 -10.73 10.93
CA TRP A 133 2.05 -10.18 11.87
C TRP A 133 0.77 -9.72 11.20
N LEU A 134 -0.32 -9.81 11.97
CA LEU A 134 -1.58 -9.14 11.69
C LEU A 134 -1.78 -8.06 12.76
N LEU A 135 -2.14 -6.86 12.34
CA LEU A 135 -2.65 -5.83 13.23
C LEU A 135 -4.18 -5.82 13.21
N THR A 136 -4.76 -5.60 14.38
CA THR A 136 -6.19 -5.34 14.55
C THR A 136 -6.37 -4.03 15.31
N GLY A 137 -7.07 -3.05 14.71
CA GLY A 137 -7.37 -1.76 15.31
C GLY A 137 -8.85 -1.65 15.65
N SER A 138 -9.18 -1.31 16.91
CA SER A 138 -10.56 -1.38 17.42
C SER A 138 -11.08 -0.09 18.06
N ARG A 139 -12.41 -0.03 18.20
CA ARG A 139 -13.14 0.97 18.99
C ARG A 139 -12.94 0.86 20.50
N ASP A 140 -12.16 -0.11 20.97
CA ASP A 140 -11.64 -0.13 22.35
C ASP A 140 -10.43 0.80 22.57
N ASN A 141 -10.01 1.48 21.50
CA ASN A 141 -8.91 2.44 21.43
C ASN A 141 -7.53 1.78 21.40
N ARG A 142 -7.43 0.52 20.98
CA ARG A 142 -6.17 -0.22 20.98
C ARG A 142 -5.87 -0.84 19.63
N VAL A 143 -4.58 -1.09 19.41
CA VAL A 143 -4.10 -1.98 18.36
C VAL A 143 -3.48 -3.20 19.01
N LYS A 144 -3.85 -4.38 18.50
CA LYS A 144 -3.22 -5.65 18.89
C LYS A 144 -2.45 -6.24 17.71
N ILE A 145 -1.38 -6.94 18.05
CA ILE A 145 -0.43 -7.56 17.13
C ILE A 145 -0.47 -9.06 17.32
N TRP A 146 -0.70 -9.78 16.24
CA TRP A 146 -0.94 -11.22 16.24
C TRP A 146 0.07 -11.92 15.34
N ASP A 147 0.58 -13.06 15.78
CA ASP A 147 1.40 -13.91 14.95
C ASP A 147 0.52 -14.66 13.94
N VAL A 148 0.74 -14.46 12.64
CA VAL A 148 -0.12 -15.02 11.58
C VAL A 148 -0.03 -16.55 11.52
N ILE A 149 1.10 -17.12 11.94
CA ILE A 149 1.36 -18.56 11.85
C ILE A 149 0.71 -19.30 13.01
N THR A 150 0.79 -18.77 14.23
CA THR A 150 0.37 -19.41 15.47
C THR A 150 -0.96 -18.88 16.00
N GLY A 151 -1.45 -17.75 15.50
CA GLY A 151 -2.67 -17.10 15.96
C GLY A 151 -2.54 -16.45 17.34
N LYS A 152 -1.36 -16.46 17.96
CA LYS A 152 -1.17 -15.92 19.31
C LYS A 152 -1.03 -14.40 19.30
N GLU A 153 -1.59 -13.75 20.32
CA GLU A 153 -1.33 -12.34 20.59
C GLU A 153 0.15 -12.18 20.99
N ILE A 154 0.86 -11.30 20.29
CA ILE A 154 2.26 -10.96 20.56
C ILE A 154 2.33 -9.76 21.50
N LYS A 155 1.50 -8.75 21.21
CA LYS A 155 1.55 -7.44 21.86
C LYS A 155 0.24 -6.69 21.69
N GLU A 156 0.04 -5.75 22.59
CA GLU A 156 -0.97 -4.71 22.51
C GLU A 156 -0.30 -3.33 22.69
N THR A 157 -0.77 -2.32 21.96
CA THR A 157 -0.29 -0.95 22.12
C THR A 157 -0.83 -0.29 23.39
N GLU A 158 -0.16 0.77 23.84
CA GLU A 158 -0.76 1.72 24.76
C GLU A 158 -2.10 2.21 24.22
N LYS A 159 -3.02 2.52 25.15
CA LYS A 159 -4.38 2.92 24.81
C LYS A 159 -4.38 4.30 24.18
N ALA A 160 -4.93 4.40 22.97
CA ALA A 160 -5.13 5.69 22.30
C ALA A 160 -6.23 6.52 22.96
N ASN A 161 -6.28 7.81 22.62
CA ASN A 161 -7.25 8.77 23.17
C ASN A 161 -8.69 8.56 22.68
N SER A 162 -8.92 7.77 21.64
CA SER A 162 -10.24 7.52 21.05
C SER A 162 -10.21 6.28 20.16
N ASN A 163 -11.36 5.94 19.55
CA ASN A 163 -11.52 4.75 18.70
C ASN A 163 -10.48 4.75 17.58
N ILE A 164 -9.83 3.61 17.34
CA ILE A 164 -8.95 3.44 16.18
C ILE A 164 -9.82 3.31 14.92
N LYS A 165 -9.60 4.16 13.92
CA LYS A 165 -10.33 4.17 12.65
C LYS A 165 -9.58 3.45 11.54
N SER A 166 -8.31 3.76 11.37
CA SER A 166 -7.42 3.12 10.41
C SER A 166 -6.05 2.88 11.03
N ILE A 167 -5.35 1.87 10.50
CA ILE A 167 -4.02 1.46 10.90
C ILE A 167 -3.18 1.28 9.63
N VAL A 168 -1.94 1.75 9.67
CA VAL A 168 -0.95 1.46 8.64
C VAL A 168 0.40 1.17 9.28
N PHE A 169 1.07 0.13 8.81
CA PHE A 169 2.50 -0.06 9.06
C PHE A 169 3.31 1.01 8.34
N THR A 170 4.38 1.46 8.97
CA THR A 170 5.52 1.98 8.20
C THR A 170 6.11 0.83 7.39
N PRO A 171 6.48 1.02 6.12
CA PRO A 171 7.01 -0.09 5.33
C PRO A 171 8.31 -0.71 5.87
N ASP A 172 9.08 0.02 6.69
CA ASP A 172 10.19 -0.55 7.48
C ASP A 172 9.76 -1.54 8.59
N GLY A 173 8.46 -1.65 8.87
CA GLY A 173 7.85 -2.56 9.83
C GLY A 173 8.05 -2.18 11.30
N LYS A 174 8.64 -1.02 11.60
CA LYS A 174 8.98 -0.64 12.99
C LYS A 174 7.90 0.14 13.70
N GLN A 175 7.03 0.84 12.96
CA GLN A 175 6.00 1.68 13.54
C GLN A 175 4.62 1.36 13.00
N ILE A 176 3.63 1.60 13.84
CA ILE A 176 2.21 1.57 13.52
C ILE A 176 1.71 3.00 13.57
N ILE A 177 1.21 3.50 12.44
CA ILE A 177 0.50 4.77 12.39
C ILE A 177 -0.98 4.46 12.49
N VAL A 178 -1.68 5.15 13.37
CA VAL A 178 -3.13 5.01 13.53
C VAL A 178 -3.81 6.35 13.36
N SER A 179 -5.01 6.32 12.78
CA SER A 179 -5.97 7.41 12.91
C SER A 179 -6.99 7.09 13.99
N THR A 180 -7.34 8.09 14.79
CA THR A 180 -8.35 7.98 15.83
C THR A 180 -9.52 8.91 15.58
N SER A 181 -10.68 8.60 16.17
CA SER A 181 -11.87 9.47 16.14
C SER A 181 -11.71 10.74 16.99
N ALA A 182 -10.51 11.02 17.52
CA ALA A 182 -10.29 12.21 18.32
C ALA A 182 -10.36 13.48 17.48
N ILE A 183 -10.99 14.51 18.05
CA ILE A 183 -11.11 15.82 17.39
C ILE A 183 -9.73 16.46 17.20
N LEU A 184 -8.84 16.29 18.17
CA LEU A 184 -7.45 16.77 18.11
C LEU A 184 -6.50 15.61 18.34
N LYS A 185 -5.31 15.68 17.74
CA LYS A 185 -4.27 14.67 17.87
C LYS A 185 -4.79 13.28 17.44
N SER A 186 -5.41 13.26 16.26
CA SER A 186 -6.01 12.07 15.66
C SER A 186 -4.98 11.08 15.16
N ILE A 187 -3.78 11.52 14.78
CA ILE A 187 -2.72 10.64 14.29
C ILE A 187 -1.68 10.37 15.37
N ARG A 188 -1.44 9.08 15.61
CA ARG A 188 -0.51 8.57 16.62
C ARG A 188 0.38 7.50 16.00
N TYR A 189 1.61 7.45 16.46
CA TYR A 189 2.59 6.45 16.09
C TYR A 189 2.90 5.60 17.31
N PHE A 190 2.93 4.30 17.11
CA PHE A 190 3.36 3.34 18.11
C PHE A 190 4.56 2.58 17.59
N ASP A 191 5.53 2.34 18.44
CA ASP A 191 6.59 1.40 18.13
C ASP A 191 6.05 -0.03 18.20
N VAL A 192 6.28 -0.81 17.14
CA VAL A 192 5.71 -2.15 16.97
C VAL A 192 6.22 -3.12 18.04
N HIS A 193 7.46 -2.98 18.47
CA HIS A 193 8.10 -3.93 19.40
C HIS A 193 7.71 -3.65 20.86
N THR A 194 7.65 -2.38 21.23
CA THR A 194 7.38 -1.94 22.59
C THR A 194 5.90 -1.69 22.84
N GLY A 195 5.11 -1.42 21.79
CA GLY A 195 3.72 -1.00 21.88
C GLY A 195 3.53 0.43 22.40
N LYS A 196 4.62 1.17 22.65
CA LYS A 196 4.56 2.51 23.25
C LYS A 196 4.30 3.58 22.21
N GLU A 197 3.58 4.62 22.61
CA GLU A 197 3.40 5.80 21.78
C GLU A 197 4.74 6.52 21.60
N THR A 198 5.15 6.73 20.35
CA THR A 198 6.42 7.41 20.01
C THR A 198 6.22 8.82 19.51
N LYS A 199 5.10 9.08 18.84
CA LYS A 199 4.85 10.36 18.19
C LYS A 199 3.35 10.62 18.06
N VAL A 200 2.97 11.89 18.21
CA VAL A 200 1.61 12.36 17.99
C VAL A 200 1.65 13.54 17.05
N LEU A 201 0.91 13.47 15.95
CA LEU A 201 0.78 14.61 15.06
C LEU A 201 -0.41 15.47 15.51
N PRO A 202 -0.30 16.82 15.50
CA PRO A 202 -1.38 17.74 15.87
C PRO A 202 -2.43 17.84 14.76
N ILE A 203 -2.84 16.71 14.20
CA ILE A 203 -3.84 16.58 13.14
C ILE A 203 -5.20 16.38 13.81
N SER A 204 -6.25 16.94 13.20
CA SER A 204 -7.62 16.84 13.67
C SER A 204 -8.48 16.05 12.70
N ASN A 205 -9.49 15.37 13.26
CA ASN A 205 -10.61 14.79 12.51
C ASN A 205 -10.20 13.91 11.32
N THR A 206 -9.34 12.91 11.54
CA THR A 206 -8.89 12.02 10.46
C THR A 206 -9.74 10.77 10.38
N GLU A 207 -10.26 10.46 9.19
CA GLU A 207 -11.00 9.23 8.91
C GLU A 207 -10.02 8.16 8.38
N GLY A 208 -9.59 8.31 7.13
CA GLY A 208 -8.63 7.42 6.47
C GLY A 208 -7.20 7.95 6.46
N ILE A 209 -6.24 7.03 6.44
CA ILE A 209 -4.82 7.31 6.24
C ILE A 209 -4.23 6.34 5.23
N SER A 210 -3.20 6.78 4.51
CA SER A 210 -2.42 5.95 3.60
C SER A 210 -0.99 6.46 3.57
N ILE A 211 -0.01 5.56 3.55
CA ILE A 211 1.40 5.90 3.42
C ILE A 211 1.87 5.59 1.98
N SER A 212 2.74 6.43 1.43
CA SER A 212 3.33 6.17 0.12
C SER A 212 4.25 4.95 0.19
N PRO A 213 4.39 4.19 -0.91
CA PRO A 213 5.28 3.03 -0.95
C PRO A 213 6.75 3.33 -0.64
N ASP A 214 7.20 4.56 -0.90
CA ASP A 214 8.56 5.03 -0.60
C ASP A 214 8.73 5.64 0.81
N GLU A 215 7.68 5.54 1.63
CA GLU A 215 7.63 6.02 3.03
C GLU A 215 7.82 7.53 3.21
N SER A 216 7.90 8.30 2.13
CA SER A 216 8.15 9.73 2.25
C SER A 216 6.89 10.52 2.64
N LEU A 217 5.72 10.03 2.25
CA LEU A 217 4.46 10.75 2.38
C LEU A 217 3.42 9.97 3.18
N LEU A 218 2.79 10.64 4.13
CA LEU A 218 1.53 10.24 4.73
C LEU A 218 0.42 11.08 4.11
N ALA A 219 -0.63 10.44 3.60
CA ALA A 219 -1.87 11.08 3.18
C ALA A 219 -2.95 10.86 4.24
N THR A 220 -3.71 11.91 4.54
CA THR A 220 -4.82 11.84 5.51
C THR A 220 -6.11 12.39 4.91
N ALA A 221 -7.18 11.60 4.99
CA ALA A 221 -8.56 12.02 4.76
C ALA A 221 -9.13 12.65 6.03
N ASN A 222 -9.55 13.91 5.97
CA ASN A 222 -10.08 14.63 7.13
C ASN A 222 -11.59 14.87 7.02
N LEU A 223 -12.26 15.24 8.12
CA LEU A 223 -13.60 15.86 8.11
C LEU A 223 -13.56 17.32 7.61
N LYS A 224 -12.64 17.63 6.71
CA LYS A 224 -12.72 18.81 5.84
C LYS A 224 -12.84 18.29 4.41
N ASN A 225 -12.73 19.19 3.45
CA ASN A 225 -12.87 18.89 2.04
C ASN A 225 -11.53 18.77 1.30
N ASN A 226 -10.41 18.63 2.04
CA ASN A 226 -9.05 18.60 1.50
C ASN A 226 -8.31 17.34 1.94
N VAL A 227 -7.55 16.73 1.03
CA VAL A 227 -6.56 15.72 1.44
C VAL A 227 -5.30 16.44 1.91
N PHE A 228 -4.72 16.04 3.03
CA PHE A 228 -3.43 16.57 3.46
C PHE A 228 -2.32 15.57 3.18
N LEU A 229 -1.19 16.07 2.69
CA LEU A 229 0.06 15.34 2.55
C LEU A 229 1.04 15.82 3.61
N TRP A 230 1.64 14.87 4.29
CA TRP A 230 2.60 15.08 5.37
C TRP A 230 3.88 14.34 5.04
N ASP A 231 5.00 14.87 5.51
CA ASP A 231 6.24 14.14 5.56
C ASP A 231 6.10 13.05 6.62
N ALA A 232 6.20 11.78 6.24
CA ALA A 232 5.88 10.68 7.16
C ALA A 232 6.88 10.59 8.32
N ILE A 233 8.14 11.00 8.09
CA ILE A 233 9.24 10.93 9.06
C ILE A 233 9.15 12.07 10.08
N THR A 234 9.12 13.30 9.60
CA THR A 234 9.10 14.51 10.43
C THR A 234 7.70 14.85 10.94
N GLY A 235 6.66 14.43 10.21
CA GLY A 235 5.26 14.77 10.53
C GLY A 235 4.86 16.17 10.10
N ASN A 236 5.72 16.86 9.33
CA ASN A 236 5.45 18.20 8.84
C ASN A 236 4.42 18.17 7.71
N LYS A 237 3.52 19.14 7.71
CA LYS A 237 2.57 19.30 6.60
C LYS A 237 3.30 19.79 5.36
N LEU A 238 3.16 19.07 4.25
CA LEU A 238 3.82 19.37 2.98
C LEU A 238 2.90 20.03 1.95
N ALA A 239 1.64 19.57 1.90
CA ALA A 239 0.69 20.04 0.91
C ALA A 239 -0.77 19.78 1.31
N GLU A 240 -1.67 20.43 0.58
CA GLU A 240 -3.10 20.12 0.57
C GLU A 240 -3.53 19.88 -0.88
N LEU A 241 -4.41 18.90 -1.07
CA LEU A 241 -5.11 18.65 -2.33
C LEU A 241 -6.56 19.08 -2.13
N THR A 242 -6.96 20.15 -2.82
CA THR A 242 -8.27 20.78 -2.68
C THR A 242 -9.15 20.44 -3.87
N GLY A 243 -10.44 20.16 -3.62
CA GLY A 243 -11.41 19.97 -4.71
C GLY A 243 -12.60 19.08 -4.39
N HIS A 244 -12.60 18.33 -3.28
CA HIS A 244 -13.85 17.76 -2.78
C HIS A 244 -14.75 18.88 -2.24
N SER A 245 -16.06 18.66 -2.24
CA SER A 245 -17.05 19.61 -1.71
C SER A 245 -17.60 19.22 -0.34
N ASN A 246 -17.23 18.03 0.17
CA ASN A 246 -17.65 17.52 1.47
C ASN A 246 -16.55 16.63 2.10
N PHE A 247 -16.82 16.06 3.28
CA PHE A 247 -15.87 15.29 4.09
C PHE A 247 -15.26 14.12 3.33
N ILE A 248 -13.94 14.05 3.36
CA ILE A 248 -13.18 12.94 2.77
C ILE A 248 -13.19 11.77 3.75
N LYS A 249 -13.52 10.59 3.24
CA LYS A 249 -13.69 9.38 4.06
C LYS A 249 -12.50 8.44 3.97
N SER A 250 -11.93 8.27 2.78
CA SER A 250 -10.77 7.41 2.59
C SER A 250 -9.82 7.94 1.52
N VAL A 251 -8.56 7.55 1.64
CA VAL A 251 -7.46 7.86 0.73
C VAL A 251 -6.61 6.61 0.52
N ALA A 252 -6.07 6.42 -0.68
CA ALA A 252 -5.11 5.37 -0.98
C ALA A 252 -4.06 5.86 -1.99
N PHE A 253 -2.79 5.59 -1.72
CA PHE A 253 -1.74 5.78 -2.72
C PHE A 253 -1.79 4.69 -3.78
N SER A 254 -1.36 5.05 -5.00
CA SER A 254 -0.99 4.09 -6.03
C SER A 254 0.25 3.29 -5.62
N PRO A 255 0.50 2.13 -6.24
CA PRO A 255 1.71 1.32 -5.97
C PRO A 255 3.02 2.04 -6.31
N GLY A 256 3.00 3.08 -7.16
CA GLY A 256 4.16 3.93 -7.46
C GLY A 256 4.26 5.19 -6.58
N GLY A 257 3.22 5.51 -5.80
CA GLY A 257 3.18 6.65 -4.88
C GLY A 257 2.98 8.03 -5.52
N LYS A 258 2.88 8.14 -6.85
CA LYS A 258 2.75 9.44 -7.56
C LYS A 258 1.30 9.83 -7.79
N ILE A 259 0.38 8.88 -7.66
CA ILE A 259 -1.05 9.10 -7.68
C ILE A 259 -1.61 8.84 -6.29
N LEU A 260 -2.57 9.67 -5.92
CA LEU A 260 -3.43 9.43 -4.78
C LEU A 260 -4.87 9.35 -5.26
N VAL A 261 -5.65 8.42 -4.71
CA VAL A 261 -7.10 8.42 -4.84
C VAL A 261 -7.74 8.81 -3.51
N SER A 262 -8.80 9.61 -3.56
CA SER A 262 -9.63 9.96 -2.40
C SER A 262 -11.11 9.78 -2.70
N CYS A 263 -11.91 9.52 -1.67
CA CYS A 263 -13.37 9.45 -1.78
C CYS A 263 -14.06 10.26 -0.68
N SER A 264 -15.29 10.75 -0.96
CA SER A 264 -15.95 11.73 -0.09
C SER A 264 -17.47 11.55 0.01
N GLN A 265 -18.05 12.19 1.02
CA GLN A 265 -19.49 12.43 1.16
C GLN A 265 -20.08 13.31 0.05
N ASP A 266 -19.25 13.90 -0.82
CA ASP A 266 -19.74 14.55 -2.04
C ASP A 266 -20.12 13.56 -3.15
N LYS A 267 -20.05 12.25 -2.87
CA LYS A 267 -20.43 11.16 -3.77
C LYS A 267 -19.42 10.94 -4.90
N GLU A 268 -18.26 11.59 -4.84
CA GLU A 268 -17.23 11.49 -5.86
C GLU A 268 -15.99 10.74 -5.35
N VAL A 269 -15.25 10.19 -6.31
CA VAL A 269 -13.89 9.70 -6.12
C VAL A 269 -12.97 10.56 -6.98
N LYS A 270 -11.86 11.02 -6.43
CA LYS A 270 -10.91 11.91 -7.12
C LYS A 270 -9.53 11.29 -7.17
N LEU A 271 -8.87 11.46 -8.30
CA LEU A 271 -7.52 10.96 -8.57
C LEU A 271 -6.59 12.15 -8.78
N TRP A 272 -5.51 12.18 -8.03
CA TRP A 272 -4.62 13.31 -7.89
C TRP A 272 -3.20 12.96 -8.32
N ASP A 273 -2.54 13.88 -9.00
CA ASP A 273 -1.09 13.87 -9.16
C ASP A 273 -0.47 14.43 -7.87
N VAL A 274 0.26 13.59 -7.15
CA VAL A 274 0.89 13.91 -5.86
C VAL A 274 1.97 14.97 -6.02
N LYS A 275 2.79 14.85 -7.06
CA LYS A 275 3.93 15.75 -7.30
C LYS A 275 3.46 17.14 -7.71
N ASN A 276 2.56 17.19 -8.67
CA ASN A 276 2.06 18.44 -9.23
C ASN A 276 0.89 19.03 -8.42
N ARG A 277 0.35 18.26 -7.46
CA ARG A 277 -0.78 18.64 -6.59
C ARG A 277 -2.01 19.02 -7.40
N LYS A 278 -2.26 18.27 -8.48
CA LYS A 278 -3.34 18.54 -9.44
C LYS A 278 -4.36 17.44 -9.41
N LEU A 279 -5.63 17.82 -9.48
CA LEU A 279 -6.72 16.91 -9.80
C LEU A 279 -6.55 16.44 -11.25
N LEU A 280 -6.47 15.12 -11.46
CA LEU A 280 -6.37 14.51 -12.78
C LEU A 280 -7.77 14.10 -13.28
N TYR A 281 -8.47 13.30 -12.47
CA TYR A 281 -9.77 12.73 -12.83
C TYR A 281 -10.76 12.79 -11.67
N THR A 282 -12.04 13.02 -12.00
CA THR A 282 -13.16 12.84 -11.08
C THR A 282 -14.03 11.69 -11.57
N PHE A 283 -14.23 10.70 -10.72
CA PHE A 283 -15.10 9.56 -10.94
C PHE A 283 -16.46 9.85 -10.29
N THR A 284 -17.51 9.86 -11.12
CA THR A 284 -18.87 10.24 -10.76
C THR A 284 -19.83 9.06 -10.96
N GLY A 285 -21.00 9.13 -10.32
CA GLY A 285 -22.09 8.19 -10.55
C GLY A 285 -22.57 7.44 -9.31
N HIS A 286 -21.83 7.49 -8.19
CA HIS A 286 -22.39 7.07 -6.91
C HIS A 286 -23.56 7.97 -6.52
N ALA A 287 -24.63 7.38 -5.98
CA ALA A 287 -25.85 8.12 -5.62
C ALA A 287 -25.81 8.66 -4.18
N ASP A 288 -24.85 8.21 -3.37
CA ASP A 288 -24.69 8.54 -1.96
C ASP A 288 -23.19 8.52 -1.56
N ASN A 289 -22.91 8.90 -0.32
CA ASN A 289 -21.58 9.06 0.27
C ASN A 289 -20.65 7.89 -0.03
N VAL A 290 -19.45 8.17 -0.54
CA VAL A 290 -18.42 7.15 -0.76
C VAL A 290 -17.57 7.02 0.50
N GLN A 291 -17.56 5.83 1.11
CA GLN A 291 -16.93 5.58 2.41
C GLN A 291 -15.50 5.04 2.30
N SER A 292 -15.23 4.18 1.33
CA SER A 292 -13.91 3.56 1.19
C SER A 292 -13.47 3.52 -0.26
N VAL A 293 -12.15 3.58 -0.45
CA VAL A 293 -11.49 3.49 -1.74
C VAL A 293 -10.26 2.61 -1.61
N ALA A 294 -10.00 1.79 -2.63
CA ALA A 294 -8.80 0.98 -2.73
C ALA A 294 -8.17 1.16 -4.11
N TYR A 295 -6.85 1.19 -4.17
CA TYR A 295 -6.07 1.18 -5.40
C TYR A 295 -5.48 -0.21 -5.61
N SER A 296 -5.62 -0.76 -6.81
CA SER A 296 -5.07 -2.09 -7.10
C SER A 296 -3.53 -2.06 -7.06
N PRO A 297 -2.87 -3.08 -6.48
CA PRO A 297 -1.40 -3.20 -6.49
C PRO A 297 -0.78 -3.19 -7.88
N LYS A 298 -1.56 -3.59 -8.90
CA LYS A 298 -1.16 -3.56 -10.31
C LYS A 298 -1.45 -2.22 -11.00
N GLY A 299 -2.03 -1.27 -10.29
CA GLY A 299 -2.35 0.07 -10.76
C GLY A 299 -3.38 0.19 -11.89
N ASN A 300 -4.04 -0.90 -12.26
CA ASN A 300 -5.03 -0.93 -13.34
C ASN A 300 -6.45 -0.57 -12.88
N TRP A 301 -6.73 -0.69 -11.59
CA TRP A 301 -8.07 -0.60 -11.04
C TRP A 301 -8.14 0.28 -9.80
N ILE A 302 -9.28 0.93 -9.64
CA ILE A 302 -9.72 1.51 -8.37
C ILE A 302 -11.04 0.86 -8.01
N ALA A 303 -11.27 0.63 -6.72
CA ALA A 303 -12.58 0.24 -6.22
C ALA A 303 -13.08 1.28 -5.23
N SER A 304 -14.38 1.56 -5.26
CA SER A 304 -15.03 2.48 -4.33
C SER A 304 -16.32 1.90 -3.77
N SER A 305 -16.52 2.06 -2.46
CA SER A 305 -17.68 1.56 -1.74
C SER A 305 -18.53 2.72 -1.23
N SER A 306 -19.84 2.70 -1.48
CA SER A 306 -20.77 3.79 -1.12
C SER A 306 -21.97 3.32 -0.30
N TRP A 307 -22.60 4.28 0.41
CA TRP A 307 -23.90 4.12 1.06
C TRP A 307 -25.05 3.87 0.08
N ASP A 308 -24.84 4.09 -1.23
CA ASP A 308 -25.79 3.73 -2.28
C ASP A 308 -25.94 2.21 -2.50
N LYS A 309 -25.35 1.41 -1.59
CA LYS A 309 -25.33 -0.06 -1.61
C LYS A 309 -24.53 -0.64 -2.76
N THR A 310 -23.73 0.14 -3.46
CA THR A 310 -22.88 -0.35 -4.54
C THR A 310 -21.40 -0.33 -4.18
N ILE A 311 -20.67 -1.21 -4.85
CA ILE A 311 -19.23 -1.13 -5.02
C ILE A 311 -18.99 -0.92 -6.50
N ARG A 312 -18.20 0.08 -6.85
CA ARG A 312 -17.84 0.36 -8.24
C ARG A 312 -16.38 0.04 -8.47
N ILE A 313 -16.09 -0.72 -9.52
CA ILE A 313 -14.73 -1.02 -9.97
C ILE A 313 -14.48 -0.19 -11.23
N TRP A 314 -13.45 0.62 -11.20
CA TRP A 314 -13.10 1.57 -12.24
C TRP A 314 -11.84 1.11 -12.95
N ASN A 315 -11.90 1.02 -14.28
CA ASN A 315 -10.74 0.74 -15.11
C ASN A 315 -9.95 2.04 -15.32
N LEU A 316 -8.65 2.02 -15.02
CA LEU A 316 -7.77 3.16 -15.26
C LEU A 316 -7.07 3.10 -16.62
N LYS A 317 -7.21 1.99 -17.35
CA LYS A 317 -6.59 1.83 -18.66
C LYS A 317 -7.12 2.89 -19.63
N GLY A 318 -6.20 3.59 -20.28
CA GLY A 318 -6.52 4.67 -21.24
C GLY A 318 -6.64 6.05 -20.60
N LEU A 319 -6.59 6.17 -19.28
CA LEU A 319 -6.43 7.46 -18.63
C LEU A 319 -4.99 7.95 -18.81
N LYS A 320 -4.83 9.27 -19.00
CA LYS A 320 -3.52 9.93 -19.09
C LYS A 320 -3.00 10.18 -17.69
N LEU A 321 -2.41 9.14 -17.12
CA LEU A 321 -1.77 9.20 -15.80
C LEU A 321 -0.26 9.42 -15.95
N PRO A 322 0.45 9.89 -14.91
CA PRO A 322 1.91 9.95 -14.93
C PRO A 322 2.52 8.60 -15.33
N ASN A 323 3.31 8.58 -16.41
CA ASN A 323 3.85 7.35 -17.02
C ASN A 323 4.57 6.46 -16.00
N ASP A 324 5.28 7.07 -15.05
CA ASP A 324 6.10 6.35 -14.08
C ASP A 324 5.30 5.84 -12.85
N ASP A 325 3.97 5.93 -12.82
CA ASP A 325 3.14 5.54 -11.66
C ASP A 325 2.23 4.35 -11.89
N ILE A 326 2.00 4.00 -13.16
CA ILE A 326 1.27 2.79 -13.53
C ILE A 326 2.26 1.63 -13.42
N TYR A 327 2.05 0.75 -12.45
CA TYR A 327 2.68 -0.57 -12.48
C TYR A 327 2.16 -1.28 -13.75
N ASN A 328 3.03 -1.41 -14.76
CA ASN A 328 2.68 -1.95 -16.07
C ASN A 328 3.35 -3.32 -16.27
N PRO A 329 2.83 -4.41 -15.69
CA PRO A 329 3.46 -5.72 -15.77
C PRO A 329 3.28 -6.39 -17.15
N ASN A 330 2.45 -5.82 -18.02
CA ASN A 330 2.09 -6.40 -19.32
C ASN A 330 2.38 -5.46 -20.51
N GLY A 331 3.11 -4.36 -20.31
CA GLY A 331 3.39 -3.40 -21.37
C GLY A 331 4.86 -3.01 -21.49
N VAL A 332 5.75 -3.72 -20.79
CA VAL A 332 7.19 -3.70 -21.04
C VAL A 332 7.65 -5.14 -21.23
N VAL A 333 7.90 -5.53 -22.48
CA VAL A 333 8.56 -6.81 -22.79
C VAL A 333 10.05 -6.58 -22.65
N ILE A 334 10.60 -6.86 -21.47
CA ILE A 334 12.05 -7.04 -21.34
C ILE A 334 12.39 -8.24 -22.22
N PRO A 335 13.33 -8.11 -23.19
CA PRO A 335 13.77 -9.26 -23.97
C PRO A 335 14.12 -10.43 -23.06
N ALA A 336 13.73 -11.65 -23.43
CA ALA A 336 13.91 -12.82 -22.56
C ALA A 336 15.38 -13.01 -22.11
N ASP A 337 16.32 -12.66 -22.99
CA ASP A 337 17.77 -12.69 -22.72
C ASP A 337 18.18 -11.68 -21.64
N ASP A 338 17.64 -10.46 -21.68
CA ASP A 338 17.91 -9.41 -20.69
C ASP A 338 17.32 -9.81 -19.32
N GLN A 339 16.12 -10.38 -19.31
CA GLN A 339 15.49 -10.91 -18.10
C GLN A 339 16.29 -12.10 -17.54
N GLN A 340 16.87 -12.93 -18.40
CA GLN A 340 17.72 -14.04 -17.99
C GLN A 340 19.00 -13.53 -17.32
N ILE A 341 19.60 -12.44 -17.78
CA ILE A 341 20.75 -11.81 -17.13
C ILE A 341 20.38 -11.39 -15.70
N VAL A 342 19.27 -10.65 -15.54
CA VAL A 342 18.78 -10.20 -14.22
C VAL A 342 18.53 -11.40 -13.29
N ASN A 343 17.83 -12.43 -13.77
CA ASN A 343 17.54 -13.64 -13.00
C ASN A 343 18.81 -14.43 -12.63
N THR A 344 19.82 -14.43 -13.50
CA THR A 344 21.09 -15.13 -13.26
C THR A 344 21.94 -14.37 -12.24
N THR A 345 22.01 -13.04 -12.35
CA THR A 345 22.67 -12.19 -11.37
C THR A 345 22.02 -12.32 -10.00
N PHE A 346 20.68 -12.35 -9.94
CA PHE A 346 19.94 -12.64 -8.72
C PHE A 346 20.36 -13.96 -8.06
N LYS A 347 20.42 -15.05 -8.84
CA LYS A 347 20.74 -16.38 -8.33
C LYS A 347 22.19 -16.51 -7.85
N ASN A 348 23.11 -15.79 -8.48
CA ASN A 348 24.55 -15.92 -8.24
C ASN A 348 25.11 -14.86 -7.28
N LEU A 349 24.27 -13.93 -6.83
CA LEU A 349 24.70 -12.89 -5.91
C LEU A 349 24.80 -13.43 -4.48
N GLU A 350 26.00 -13.34 -3.92
CA GLU A 350 26.37 -13.84 -2.61
C GLU A 350 27.17 -12.79 -1.86
N PHE A 351 27.02 -12.81 -0.54
CA PHE A 351 27.77 -11.98 0.38
C PHE A 351 28.52 -12.85 1.37
N GLU A 352 29.61 -12.32 1.91
CA GLU A 352 30.27 -12.89 3.07
C GLU A 352 29.29 -12.93 4.26
N PHE A 353 29.34 -14.03 5.01
CA PHE A 353 28.39 -14.28 6.09
C PHE A 353 28.48 -13.19 7.17
N GLY A 354 27.33 -12.59 7.50
CA GLY A 354 27.19 -11.48 8.44
C GLY A 354 27.78 -10.15 7.99
N LYS A 355 28.19 -10.03 6.72
CA LYS A 355 28.88 -8.86 6.18
C LYS A 355 28.20 -8.35 4.90
N SER A 356 28.48 -7.09 4.56
CA SER A 356 28.05 -6.46 3.30
C SER A 356 29.01 -6.69 2.13
N MET A 357 30.10 -7.42 2.36
CA MET A 357 31.11 -7.72 1.35
C MET A 357 30.59 -8.74 0.33
N ILE A 358 30.57 -8.37 -0.95
CA ILE A 358 30.16 -9.25 -2.06
C ILE A 358 31.24 -10.31 -2.29
N LYS A 359 30.84 -11.57 -2.46
CA LYS A 359 31.78 -12.66 -2.80
C LYS A 359 32.26 -12.55 -4.24
N SER A 360 33.49 -13.01 -4.47
CA SER A 360 34.07 -13.04 -5.83
C SER A 360 33.28 -13.91 -6.81
N SER A 361 32.55 -14.92 -6.32
CA SER A 361 31.62 -15.76 -7.10
C SER A 361 30.55 -14.95 -7.84
N SER A 362 30.19 -13.77 -7.32
CA SER A 362 29.11 -12.95 -7.88
C SER A 362 29.57 -11.96 -8.95
N PHE A 363 30.87 -11.66 -9.02
CA PHE A 363 31.40 -10.57 -9.87
C PHE A 363 31.11 -10.77 -11.35
N ALA A 364 31.25 -11.99 -11.89
CA ALA A 364 30.95 -12.26 -13.30
C ALA A 364 29.49 -11.95 -13.65
N SER A 365 28.55 -12.30 -12.78
CA SER A 365 27.12 -12.02 -12.99
C SER A 365 26.76 -10.55 -12.79
N LEU A 366 27.46 -9.85 -11.89
CA LEU A 366 27.31 -8.39 -11.70
C LEU A 366 27.90 -7.60 -12.87
N ASP A 367 28.99 -8.08 -13.47
CA ASP A 367 29.59 -7.47 -14.66
C ASP A 367 28.66 -7.58 -15.88
N ASN A 368 27.98 -8.71 -16.05
CA ASN A 368 26.96 -8.89 -17.09
C ASN A 368 25.78 -7.93 -16.87
N LEU A 369 25.31 -7.79 -15.62
CA LEU A 369 24.26 -6.84 -15.27
C LEU A 369 24.68 -5.39 -15.53
N ALA A 370 25.91 -5.02 -15.14
CA ALA A 370 26.44 -3.68 -15.38
C ALA A 370 26.51 -3.39 -16.89
N THR A 371 26.98 -4.35 -17.69
CA THR A 371 27.04 -4.24 -19.15
C THR A 371 25.64 -4.01 -19.74
N LEU A 372 24.64 -4.77 -19.27
CA LEU A 372 23.25 -4.61 -19.67
C LEU A 372 22.73 -3.19 -19.36
N LEU A 373 22.96 -2.70 -18.14
CA LEU A 373 22.49 -1.38 -17.70
C LEU A 373 23.21 -0.23 -18.42
N VAL A 374 24.51 -0.38 -18.70
CA VAL A 374 25.27 0.61 -19.48
C VAL A 374 24.76 0.69 -20.93
N LYS A 375 24.43 -0.46 -21.52
CA LYS A 375 23.85 -0.54 -22.88
C LYS A 375 22.45 0.06 -22.92
N ASN A 376 21.60 -0.31 -21.95
CA ASN A 376 20.19 0.06 -21.89
C ASN A 376 19.94 1.15 -20.85
N LYS A 377 20.22 2.40 -21.23
CA LYS A 377 20.09 3.58 -20.34
C LYS A 377 18.66 3.83 -19.84
N THR A 378 17.66 3.19 -20.44
CA THR A 378 16.24 3.26 -20.04
C THR A 378 15.93 2.34 -18.86
N TYR A 379 16.73 1.28 -18.65
CA TYR A 379 16.52 0.35 -17.55
C TYR A 379 16.89 1.01 -16.24
N LYS A 380 15.95 1.01 -15.29
CA LYS A 380 16.23 1.19 -13.88
C LYS A 380 16.10 -0.14 -13.17
N ILE A 381 16.87 -0.34 -12.12
CA ILE A 381 16.83 -1.54 -11.31
C ILE A 381 16.60 -1.16 -9.86
N CYS A 382 15.60 -1.78 -9.24
CA CYS A 382 15.49 -1.78 -7.78
C CYS A 382 16.49 -2.80 -7.22
N ILE A 383 17.17 -2.46 -6.13
CA ILE A 383 18.13 -3.32 -5.42
C ILE A 383 17.63 -3.43 -3.99
N ALA A 384 17.07 -4.59 -3.66
CA ALA A 384 16.64 -4.92 -2.31
C ALA A 384 17.75 -5.60 -1.50
N GLY A 385 18.04 -5.12 -0.29
CA GLY A 385 18.99 -5.79 0.61
C GLY A 385 18.42 -7.02 1.29
N HIS A 386 19.15 -8.14 1.37
CA HIS A 386 18.74 -9.32 2.15
C HIS A 386 19.78 -9.75 3.19
N THR A 387 19.31 -10.41 4.25
CA THR A 387 20.03 -10.59 5.50
C THR A 387 20.21 -12.05 5.82
N ASP A 388 21.27 -12.36 6.58
CA ASP A 388 21.52 -13.73 7.04
C ASP A 388 20.69 -14.07 8.30
N ASN A 389 19.88 -13.12 8.78
CA ASN A 389 19.06 -13.22 10.00
C ASN A 389 19.88 -13.56 11.25
N ILE A 390 21.11 -13.04 11.33
CA ILE A 390 22.05 -13.27 12.43
C ILE A 390 22.03 -12.07 13.39
N GLY A 391 20.94 -11.92 14.13
CA GLY A 391 20.81 -10.83 15.11
C GLY A 391 19.39 -10.34 15.25
N ASP A 392 19.21 -9.23 15.95
CA ASP A 392 17.92 -8.58 16.05
C ASP A 392 17.46 -7.98 14.71
N ALA A 393 16.20 -7.59 14.63
CA ALA A 393 15.61 -7.03 13.43
C ALA A 393 16.34 -5.76 12.95
N THR A 394 16.92 -4.97 13.87
CA THR A 394 17.66 -3.75 13.56
C THR A 394 18.98 -4.06 12.88
N PHE A 395 19.75 -5.00 13.41
CA PHE A 395 21.01 -5.46 12.82
C PHE A 395 20.79 -6.01 11.42
N ASN A 396 19.76 -6.85 11.25
CA ASN A 396 19.42 -7.41 9.95
C ASN A 396 19.01 -6.29 8.98
N TYR A 397 18.08 -5.41 9.34
CA TYR A 397 17.69 -4.29 8.47
C TYR A 397 18.89 -3.42 8.04
N GLN A 398 19.82 -3.12 8.96
CA GLN A 398 21.04 -2.37 8.62
C GLN A 398 21.95 -3.14 7.67
N LEU A 399 22.15 -4.44 7.91
CA LEU A 399 22.94 -5.30 7.03
C LEU A 399 22.32 -5.40 5.63
N SER A 400 20.99 -5.41 5.53
CA SER A 400 20.24 -5.43 4.27
C SER A 400 20.56 -4.17 3.45
N ILE A 401 20.41 -2.99 4.05
CA ILE A 401 20.75 -1.71 3.40
C ILE A 401 22.22 -1.69 2.97
N GLN A 402 23.14 -2.09 3.85
CA GLN A 402 24.57 -2.11 3.54
C GLN A 402 24.91 -3.03 2.35
N ARG A 403 24.20 -4.15 2.20
CA ARG A 403 24.36 -5.07 1.07
C ARG A 403 23.83 -4.48 -0.24
N ALA A 404 22.67 -3.84 -0.19
CA ALA A 404 22.13 -3.13 -1.35
C ALA A 404 23.09 -1.99 -1.80
N GLU A 405 23.64 -1.24 -0.84
CA GLU A 405 24.63 -0.19 -1.10
C GLU A 405 25.95 -0.74 -1.66
N ALA A 406 26.39 -1.91 -1.21
CA ALA A 406 27.58 -2.56 -1.77
C ALA A 406 27.38 -2.92 -3.25
N VAL A 407 26.20 -3.42 -3.63
CA VAL A 407 25.87 -3.72 -5.03
C VAL A 407 25.77 -2.43 -5.85
N LYS A 408 25.10 -1.39 -5.32
CA LYS A 408 25.04 -0.07 -5.97
C LYS A 408 26.45 0.47 -6.24
N THR A 409 27.31 0.45 -5.22
CA THR A 409 28.70 0.92 -5.31
C THR A 409 29.47 0.15 -6.38
N TYR A 410 29.31 -1.17 -6.44
CA TYR A 410 29.92 -2.01 -7.47
C TYR A 410 29.46 -1.61 -8.89
N LEU A 411 28.16 -1.45 -9.10
CA LEU A 411 27.58 -1.08 -10.41
C LEU A 411 27.99 0.34 -10.84
N LEU A 412 28.05 1.28 -9.91
CA LEU A 412 28.57 2.64 -10.17
C LEU A 412 30.03 2.61 -10.63
N ALA A 413 30.88 1.79 -9.99
CA ALA A 413 32.27 1.59 -10.40
C ALA A 413 32.38 1.01 -11.82
N LYS A 414 31.35 0.28 -12.29
CA LYS A 414 31.21 -0.26 -13.64
C LYS A 414 30.50 0.68 -14.62
N LYS A 415 30.42 1.98 -14.30
CA LYS A 415 29.87 3.07 -15.13
C LYS A 415 28.34 3.01 -15.33
N VAL A 416 27.61 2.23 -14.54
CA VAL A 416 26.15 2.35 -14.47
C VAL A 416 25.80 3.71 -13.87
N THR A 417 24.78 4.39 -14.39
CA THR A 417 24.43 5.73 -13.88
C THR A 417 23.58 5.63 -12.62
N GLU A 418 23.78 6.54 -11.67
CA GLU A 418 23.03 6.54 -10.41
C GLU A 418 21.50 6.61 -10.61
N LYS A 419 21.04 7.30 -11.67
CA LYS A 419 19.61 7.40 -12.01
C LYS A 419 18.96 6.06 -12.40
N GLN A 420 19.77 5.04 -12.71
CA GLN A 420 19.32 3.70 -13.02
C GLN A 420 19.25 2.80 -11.79
N LEU A 421 19.74 3.24 -10.62
CA LEU A 421 19.84 2.40 -9.43
C LEU A 421 18.92 2.95 -8.34
N ILE A 422 17.93 2.15 -7.94
CA ILE A 422 17.02 2.45 -6.84
C ILE A 422 17.33 1.46 -5.71
N ILE A 423 17.53 1.94 -4.48
CA ILE A 423 17.75 1.07 -3.32
C ILE A 423 16.46 1.00 -2.51
N GLN A 424 16.12 -0.20 -2.06
CA GLN A 424 15.08 -0.43 -1.07
C GLN A 424 15.64 -1.31 0.06
N GLY A 425 15.40 -0.90 1.31
CA GLY A 425 15.71 -1.73 2.49
C GLY A 425 14.57 -2.68 2.78
N PHE A 426 14.86 -3.94 3.10
CA PHE A 426 13.86 -4.90 3.59
C PHE A 426 14.23 -5.38 5.00
N GLY A 427 13.20 -5.58 5.83
CA GLY A 427 13.29 -6.27 7.12
C GLY A 427 13.35 -7.79 6.93
N ALA A 428 13.98 -8.49 7.88
CA ALA A 428 14.17 -9.95 7.85
C ALA A 428 12.87 -10.73 7.63
N THR A 429 12.87 -11.68 6.68
CA THR A 429 11.66 -12.34 6.17
C THR A 429 11.36 -13.74 6.74
N LYS A 430 12.13 -14.31 7.68
CA LYS A 430 11.83 -15.64 8.27
C LYS A 430 12.40 -15.89 9.69
N PRO A 431 11.74 -16.75 10.51
CA PRO A 431 12.25 -17.21 11.81
C PRO A 431 13.56 -18.02 11.71
N VAL A 432 14.36 -17.93 12.79
CA VAL A 432 15.68 -18.56 12.98
C VAL A 432 15.69 -20.08 12.76
N SER A 433 14.59 -20.79 13.04
CA SER A 433 14.51 -22.26 12.91
C SER A 433 14.66 -22.78 11.48
N SER A 434 14.45 -21.93 10.46
CA SER A 434 14.68 -22.29 9.05
C SER A 434 16.12 -22.10 8.57
N ASN A 435 17.02 -21.60 9.43
CA ASN A 435 18.41 -21.22 9.08
C ASN A 435 19.46 -22.25 9.52
N GLU A 436 19.06 -23.36 10.13
CA GLU A 436 20.02 -24.37 10.59
C GLU A 436 20.69 -25.11 9.42
N THR A 437 19.99 -25.23 8.27
CA THR A 437 20.51 -25.87 7.05
C THR A 437 21.05 -24.84 6.04
N GLU A 438 22.10 -25.19 5.30
CA GLU A 438 22.67 -24.32 4.25
C GLU A 438 21.66 -24.07 3.12
N GLU A 439 20.73 -25.01 2.88
CA GLU A 439 19.64 -24.85 1.91
C GLU A 439 18.58 -23.82 2.36
N GLY A 440 18.31 -23.76 3.67
CA GLY A 440 17.46 -22.72 4.28
C GLY A 440 18.11 -21.35 4.24
N ARG A 441 19.43 -21.28 4.50
CA ARG A 441 20.25 -20.06 4.38
C ARG A 441 20.37 -19.57 2.93
N ALA A 442 20.53 -20.47 1.96
CA ALA A 442 20.62 -20.13 0.54
C ALA A 442 19.32 -19.53 0.00
N LYS A 443 18.15 -19.92 0.54
CA LYS A 443 16.85 -19.36 0.16
C LYS A 443 16.60 -17.94 0.68
N ASN A 444 17.41 -17.45 1.63
CA ASN A 444 17.29 -16.11 2.23
C ASN A 444 18.25 -15.06 1.65
N ARG A 445 19.15 -15.44 0.71
CA ARG A 445 20.05 -14.53 -0.01
C ARG A 445 19.41 -14.13 -1.34
N ARG A 446 18.66 -13.03 -1.39
CA ARG A 446 17.90 -12.66 -2.61
C ARG A 446 17.82 -11.17 -2.85
N VAL A 447 18.83 -10.50 -3.40
CA VAL A 447 18.65 -9.08 -3.77
C VAL A 447 17.60 -8.93 -4.86
N GLU A 448 16.37 -8.54 -4.54
CA GLU A 448 15.33 -8.37 -5.56
C GLU A 448 15.76 -7.31 -6.57
N PHE A 449 15.90 -7.75 -7.82
CA PHE A 449 16.20 -6.92 -8.96
C PHE A 449 14.92 -6.74 -9.77
N ILE A 450 14.31 -5.56 -9.66
CA ILE A 450 13.12 -5.21 -10.45
C ILE A 450 13.55 -4.24 -11.54
N VAL A 451 13.42 -4.64 -12.80
CA VAL A 451 13.62 -3.73 -13.93
C VAL A 451 12.39 -2.84 -14.07
N ILE A 452 12.60 -1.53 -13.96
CA ILE A 452 11.59 -0.49 -14.16
C ILE A 452 12.02 0.26 -15.42
N GLU A 453 11.36 0.00 -16.55
CA GLU A 453 11.57 0.82 -17.74
C GLU A 453 10.76 2.12 -17.65
N LYS A 454 11.17 3.13 -18.42
CA LYS A 454 10.64 4.49 -18.37
C LYS A 454 9.31 4.64 -19.10
#